data_AF-A0AAX6RUE1-F1
#
_entry.id   AF-A0AAX6RUE1-F1
#
_cell.length_a   1.000
_cell.length_b   1.000
_cell.length_c   1.000
_cell.angle_alpha   90.00
_cell.angle_beta   90.00
_cell.angle_gamma   90.00
#
_symmetry.space_group_name_H-M   'P 1'
#
loop_
_entity.id
_entity.type
_entity.pdbx_description
1 polymer ?
#
loop_
_entity_poly.entity_id
_entity_poly.type
_entity_poly.pdbx_seq_one_letter_code
_entity_poly.pdbx_strand_id
1 'polypeptide(L)'
;MRVSGLLRLLSLIATLVATWLFLRSSGSLSVKTIRLPRWLGLAPKEIRVPKTKCGLSKPCPANFFAFKICSGAANVVGPSMCFENQILMSPVKNNVGRGLNIALVNDLRLLSSRFLKKTSSMLHVAGSDRLLSCPLGTTGQMVRMSSFDMYSGDPSLLLKFLTEISEGTLVLAASYDDPGTKMTDDIRKLFSSLGSSYAQQLGFRDSWVFLGAKDLRNKSPFEQFLKSNPETNKYEGWPELLELEGCVPQKTF
;
A
#
# COMPACT_ATOMS: atom_id res chain seq x y z
N MET A 1 84.29 -24.09 7.98
CA MET A 1 83.05 -23.34 7.69
C MET A 1 82.38 -23.04 9.02
N ARG A 2 82.29 -21.75 9.41
CA ARG A 2 81.95 -21.35 10.79
C ARG A 2 80.47 -21.65 11.06
N VAL A 3 80.19 -22.52 12.04
CA VAL A 3 78.85 -22.94 12.51
C VAL A 3 77.90 -21.75 12.73
N SER A 4 78.46 -20.58 13.06
CA SER A 4 77.74 -19.31 13.19
C SER A 4 77.00 -18.86 11.91
N GLY A 5 77.55 -19.13 10.72
CA GLY A 5 76.89 -18.79 9.45
C GLY A 5 75.68 -19.68 9.17
N LEU A 6 75.78 -20.97 9.52
CA LEU A 6 74.67 -21.92 9.37
C LEU A 6 73.51 -21.57 10.32
N LEU A 7 73.81 -21.19 11.57
CA LEU A 7 72.78 -20.75 12.53
C LEU A 7 72.05 -19.49 12.07
N ARG A 8 72.75 -18.52 11.48
CA ARG A 8 72.14 -17.29 10.96
C ARG A 8 71.23 -17.57 9.77
N LEU A 9 71.65 -18.48 8.89
CA LEU A 9 70.84 -18.88 7.74
C LEU A 9 69.57 -19.63 8.18
N LEU A 10 69.67 -20.54 9.15
CA LEU A 10 68.52 -21.26 9.71
C LEU A 10 67.54 -20.31 10.41
N SER A 11 68.04 -19.31 11.13
CA SER A 11 67.22 -18.26 11.75
C SER A 11 66.42 -17.46 10.70
N LEU A 12 67.07 -17.04 9.61
CA LEU A 12 66.41 -16.31 8.52
C LEU A 12 65.34 -17.14 7.81
N ILE A 13 65.59 -18.45 7.62
CA ILE A 13 64.60 -19.34 7.02
C ILE A 13 63.41 -19.53 7.96
N ALA A 14 63.65 -19.69 9.27
CA ALA A 14 62.58 -19.85 10.26
C ALA A 14 61.67 -18.60 10.35
N THR A 15 62.23 -17.38 10.28
CA THR A 15 61.42 -16.15 10.28
C THR A 15 60.61 -15.98 9.00
N LEU A 16 61.17 -16.34 7.84
CA LEU A 16 60.45 -16.32 6.57
C LEU A 16 59.29 -17.32 6.55
N VAL A 17 59.50 -18.55 7.05
CA VAL A 17 58.45 -19.57 7.15
C VAL A 17 57.38 -19.17 8.14
N ALA A 18 57.74 -18.63 9.32
CA ALA A 18 56.76 -18.14 10.28
C ALA A 18 55.92 -16.98 9.71
N THR A 19 56.56 -16.04 9.01
CA THR A 19 55.88 -14.91 8.35
C THR A 19 54.93 -15.40 7.27
N TRP A 20 55.35 -16.39 6.46
CA TRP A 20 54.49 -17.01 5.44
C TRP A 20 53.29 -17.74 6.06
N LEU A 21 53.49 -18.47 7.17
CA LEU A 21 52.41 -19.12 7.90
C LEU A 21 51.43 -18.11 8.49
N PHE A 22 51.92 -16.97 9.01
CA PHE A 22 51.08 -15.87 9.49
C PHE A 22 50.27 -15.22 8.35
N LEU A 23 50.89 -14.97 7.18
CA LEU A 23 50.16 -14.46 6.01
C LEU A 23 49.09 -15.45 5.54
N ARG A 24 49.41 -16.75 5.50
CA ARG A 24 48.45 -17.80 5.12
C ARG A 24 47.31 -17.94 6.14
N SER A 25 47.61 -17.77 7.43
CA SER A 25 46.63 -17.80 8.52
C SER A 25 45.71 -16.57 8.55
N SER A 26 46.20 -15.41 8.10
CA SER A 26 45.40 -14.19 8.01
C SER A 26 44.36 -14.18 6.86
N GLY A 27 44.34 -15.21 6.02
CA GLY A 27 43.36 -15.42 4.95
C GLY A 27 41.93 -15.78 5.39
N SER A 28 41.62 -15.73 6.69
CA SER A 28 40.24 -15.84 7.21
C SER A 28 39.99 -14.87 8.36
N LEU A 29 40.47 -13.64 8.24
CA LEU A 29 39.89 -12.52 9.00
C LEU A 29 38.73 -11.97 8.18
N SER A 30 37.54 -12.49 8.49
CA SER A 30 36.28 -11.87 8.10
C SER A 30 36.37 -10.37 8.35
N VAL A 31 36.20 -9.56 7.30
CA VAL A 31 36.05 -8.10 7.38
C VAL A 31 34.71 -7.80 8.07
N LYS A 32 34.63 -8.15 9.34
CA LYS A 32 33.55 -7.77 10.24
C LYS A 32 34.24 -7.15 11.43
N THR A 33 33.99 -5.86 11.59
CA THR A 33 34.27 -5.02 12.77
C THR A 33 35.54 -4.17 12.78
N ILE A 34 35.84 -3.46 11.68
CA ILE A 34 36.45 -2.12 11.83
C ILE A 34 35.31 -1.18 12.25
N ARG A 35 35.22 -0.84 13.54
CA ARG A 35 34.36 0.27 14.01
C ARG A 35 35.06 1.57 13.64
N LEU A 36 34.67 2.19 12.53
CA LEU A 36 35.09 3.55 12.22
C LEU A 36 34.66 4.51 13.35
N PRO A 37 35.51 5.48 13.75
CA PRO A 37 35.13 6.56 14.65
C PRO A 37 33.93 7.32 14.10
N ARG A 38 32.96 7.60 14.98
CA ARG A 38 31.66 8.24 14.69
C ARG A 38 31.74 9.59 13.95
N TRP A 39 32.91 10.21 13.91
CA TRP A 39 33.11 11.52 13.28
C TRP A 39 33.52 11.47 11.80
N LEU A 40 34.00 10.31 11.31
CA LEU A 40 34.39 10.14 9.89
C LEU A 40 33.22 9.68 9.00
N GLY A 41 32.02 9.54 9.56
CA GLY A 41 30.81 9.34 8.77
C GLY A 41 30.47 10.63 8.05
N LEU A 42 30.82 10.72 6.75
CA LEU A 42 30.03 11.48 5.79
C LEU A 42 28.57 11.16 6.12
N ALA A 43 27.84 12.14 6.65
CA ALA A 43 26.42 12.00 6.87
C ALA A 43 25.85 11.41 5.57
N PRO A 44 25.14 10.27 5.61
CA PRO A 44 24.43 9.80 4.44
C PRO A 44 23.65 11.00 3.96
N LYS A 45 23.99 11.51 2.77
CA LYS A 45 23.15 12.47 2.10
C LYS A 45 21.85 11.69 1.96
N GLU A 46 20.88 11.96 2.83
CA GLU A 46 19.52 11.54 2.64
C GLU A 46 19.21 12.02 1.23
N ILE A 47 19.24 11.10 0.27
CA ILE A 47 18.53 11.31 -0.97
C ILE A 47 17.11 11.44 -0.45
N ARG A 48 16.66 12.69 -0.28
CA ARG A 48 15.27 13.01 0.01
C ARG A 48 14.53 12.58 -1.24
N VAL A 49 14.30 11.27 -1.35
CA VAL A 49 13.34 10.71 -2.28
C VAL A 49 12.07 11.47 -1.92
N PRO A 50 11.52 12.29 -2.84
CA PRO A 50 10.31 13.03 -2.56
C PRO A 50 9.29 12.03 -2.03
N LYS A 51 8.83 12.21 -0.79
CA LYS A 51 7.84 11.30 -0.19
C LYS A 51 6.57 11.42 -1.02
N THR A 52 6.36 10.42 -1.87
CA THR A 52 5.15 10.27 -2.68
C THR A 52 3.98 9.95 -1.75
N LYS A 53 2.78 10.42 -2.12
CA LYS A 53 1.56 10.11 -1.36
C LYS A 53 1.40 8.59 -1.27
N CYS A 54 1.04 8.07 -0.10
CA CYS A 54 0.89 6.62 0.15
C CYS A 54 2.14 5.76 -0.10
N GLY A 55 3.33 6.36 -0.25
CA GLY A 55 4.57 5.62 -0.51
C GLY A 55 4.63 4.97 -1.90
N LEU A 56 3.92 5.55 -2.88
CA LEU A 56 3.96 5.08 -4.27
C LEU A 56 5.37 5.13 -4.86
N SER A 57 5.68 4.21 -5.78
CA SER A 57 6.95 4.23 -6.52
C SER A 57 7.16 5.51 -7.35
N LYS A 58 6.08 6.11 -7.86
CA LYS A 58 6.09 7.33 -8.68
C LYS A 58 5.00 8.30 -8.22
N PRO A 59 5.22 9.63 -8.32
CA PRO A 59 4.18 10.61 -8.02
C PRO A 59 3.07 10.58 -9.08
N CYS A 60 1.83 10.82 -8.66
CA CYS A 60 0.69 10.97 -9.57
C CYS A 60 0.72 12.33 -10.30
N PRO A 61 0.20 12.39 -11.54
CA PRO A 61 -0.01 13.66 -12.24
C PRO A 61 -0.99 14.59 -11.50
N ALA A 62 -1.02 15.86 -11.90
CA ALA A 62 -2.05 16.79 -11.45
C ALA A 62 -3.46 16.29 -11.85
N ASN A 63 -4.46 16.55 -11.01
CA ASN A 63 -5.85 16.08 -11.18
C ASN A 63 -6.04 14.56 -11.09
N PHE A 64 -5.12 13.86 -10.41
CA PHE A 64 -5.31 12.46 -10.02
C PHE A 64 -5.22 12.31 -8.50
N PHE A 65 -5.92 11.31 -7.98
CA PHE A 65 -5.79 10.84 -6.61
C PHE A 65 -4.88 9.63 -6.54
N ALA A 66 -3.90 9.67 -5.64
CA ALA A 66 -3.03 8.55 -5.31
C ALA A 66 -3.74 7.56 -4.39
N PHE A 67 -3.63 6.27 -4.67
CA PHE A 67 -4.13 5.23 -3.79
C PHE A 67 -3.18 4.02 -3.73
N LYS A 68 -3.25 3.30 -2.63
CA LYS A 68 -2.56 2.02 -2.41
C LYS A 68 -3.45 1.09 -1.59
N ILE A 69 -3.69 -0.10 -2.10
CA ILE A 69 -4.52 -1.14 -1.48
C ILE A 69 -3.66 -2.40 -1.37
N CYS A 70 -3.56 -2.94 -0.16
CA CYS A 70 -2.94 -4.23 0.09
C CYS A 70 -3.97 -5.17 0.71
N SER A 71 -4.08 -6.40 0.21
CA SER A 71 -4.86 -7.44 0.89
C SER A 71 -4.18 -7.87 2.21
N GLY A 72 -4.89 -8.65 3.02
CA GLY A 72 -4.29 -9.34 4.14
C GLY A 72 -3.30 -10.43 3.69
N ALA A 73 -2.39 -10.78 4.58
CA ALA A 73 -1.51 -11.94 4.45
C ALA A 73 -2.01 -13.05 5.37
N ALA A 74 -2.62 -14.08 4.76
CA ALA A 74 -3.35 -15.12 5.46
C ALA A 74 -4.36 -14.51 6.46
N ASN A 75 -4.37 -15.01 7.68
CA ASN A 75 -5.15 -14.52 8.81
C ASN A 75 -4.32 -13.71 9.82
N VAL A 76 -3.04 -13.47 9.57
CA VAL A 76 -2.12 -12.86 10.56
C VAL A 76 -1.97 -11.36 10.37
N VAL A 77 -1.83 -10.91 9.12
CA VAL A 77 -1.67 -9.48 8.81
C VAL A 77 -2.91 -9.01 8.08
N GLY A 78 -3.64 -8.06 8.67
CA GLY A 78 -4.81 -7.47 8.04
C GLY A 78 -4.46 -6.54 6.87
N PRO A 79 -5.44 -6.21 6.02
CA PRO A 79 -5.25 -5.40 4.83
C PRO A 79 -4.95 -3.95 5.19
N SER A 80 -4.40 -3.19 4.22
CA SER A 80 -4.20 -1.75 4.37
C SER A 80 -4.70 -0.99 3.14
N MET A 81 -5.33 0.15 3.37
CA MET A 81 -5.82 1.02 2.32
C MET A 81 -5.42 2.46 2.61
N CYS A 82 -4.71 3.07 1.66
CA CYS A 82 -4.30 4.47 1.68
C CYS A 82 -4.90 5.19 0.48
N PHE A 83 -5.43 6.39 0.73
CA PHE A 83 -5.95 7.28 -0.31
C PHE A 83 -5.47 8.71 -0.02
N GLU A 84 -4.84 9.35 -0.99
CA GLU A 84 -4.32 10.72 -0.86
C GLU A 84 -3.44 10.95 0.39
N ASN A 85 -2.57 9.99 0.69
CA ASN A 85 -1.70 9.95 1.86
C ASN A 85 -2.43 9.82 3.22
N GLN A 86 -3.72 9.50 3.21
CA GLN A 86 -4.50 9.19 4.39
C GLN A 86 -4.74 7.68 4.44
N ILE A 87 -4.25 7.04 5.49
CA ILE A 87 -4.54 5.62 5.75
C ILE A 87 -6.01 5.54 6.19
N LEU A 88 -6.86 4.92 5.38
CA LEU A 88 -8.28 4.74 5.66
C LEU A 88 -8.49 3.54 6.58
N MET A 89 -7.98 2.38 6.18
CA MET A 89 -8.08 1.11 6.92
C MET A 89 -6.70 0.50 7.10
N SER A 90 -6.40 -0.01 8.30
CA SER A 90 -5.17 -0.77 8.59
C SER A 90 -5.27 -1.53 9.91
N PRO A 91 -4.41 -2.54 10.15
CA PRO A 91 -4.35 -3.22 11.45
C PRO A 91 -4.06 -2.25 12.60
N VAL A 92 -3.21 -1.26 12.37
CA VAL A 92 -2.82 -0.25 13.38
C VAL A 92 -4.00 0.64 13.79
N LYS A 93 -4.99 0.83 12.90
CA LYS A 93 -6.20 1.60 13.21
C LYS A 93 -7.30 0.76 13.85
N ASN A 94 -7.08 -0.55 14.05
CA ASN A 94 -8.05 -1.49 14.63
C ASN A 94 -9.42 -1.44 13.93
N ASN A 95 -9.45 -1.18 12.63
CA ASN A 95 -10.68 -1.02 11.84
C ASN A 95 -10.75 -1.99 10.66
N VAL A 96 -10.01 -3.10 10.73
CA VAL A 96 -10.00 -4.18 9.73
C VAL A 96 -10.47 -5.48 10.36
N GLY A 97 -11.08 -6.35 9.56
CA GLY A 97 -11.56 -7.65 10.02
C GLY A 97 -11.56 -8.69 8.90
N ARG A 98 -11.70 -9.97 9.27
CA ARG A 98 -11.81 -11.08 8.31
C ARG A 98 -12.90 -10.80 7.27
N GLY A 99 -12.69 -11.27 6.05
CA GLY A 99 -13.61 -11.13 4.95
C GLY A 99 -13.26 -9.98 4.02
N LEU A 100 -14.24 -9.13 3.72
CA LEU A 100 -14.08 -7.98 2.83
C LEU A 100 -14.03 -6.69 3.61
N ASN A 101 -12.99 -5.91 3.38
CA ASN A 101 -12.77 -4.60 3.98
C ASN A 101 -13.01 -3.55 2.91
N ILE A 102 -14.00 -2.68 3.09
CA ILE A 102 -14.47 -1.77 2.05
C ILE A 102 -14.44 -0.33 2.57
N ALA A 103 -13.83 0.57 1.80
CA ALA A 103 -13.83 2.01 2.05
C ALA A 103 -14.46 2.76 0.87
N LEU A 104 -15.39 3.65 1.18
CA LEU A 104 -16.08 4.53 0.25
C LEU A 104 -15.46 5.93 0.33
N VAL A 105 -15.05 6.46 -0.80
CA VAL A 105 -14.45 7.81 -0.90
C VAL A 105 -15.27 8.63 -1.87
N ASN A 106 -15.74 9.81 -1.43
CA ASN A 106 -16.49 10.70 -2.29
C ASN A 106 -15.58 11.54 -3.16
N ASP A 107 -15.97 11.68 -4.43
CA ASP A 107 -15.38 12.60 -5.41
C ASP A 107 -16.12 13.96 -5.45
N LEU A 108 -16.89 14.29 -4.40
CA LEU A 108 -17.84 15.41 -4.47
C LEU A 108 -17.20 16.78 -4.22
N ARG A 109 -17.03 17.54 -5.31
CA ARG A 109 -17.10 19.02 -5.33
C ARG A 109 -18.52 19.59 -5.11
N LEU A 110 -19.57 18.78 -5.06
CA LEU A 110 -20.95 19.25 -5.25
C LEU A 110 -21.73 19.72 -4.01
N LEU A 111 -21.13 19.78 -2.81
CA LEU A 111 -21.87 20.30 -1.63
C LEU A 111 -21.51 21.74 -1.22
N SER A 112 -20.51 22.38 -1.85
CA SER A 112 -20.17 23.78 -1.52
C SER A 112 -20.93 24.81 -2.39
N SER A 113 -21.23 24.48 -3.65
CA SER A 113 -21.81 25.46 -4.59
C SER A 113 -23.33 25.70 -4.45
N ARG A 114 -24.08 24.78 -3.82
CA ARG A 114 -25.52 24.98 -3.54
C ARG A 114 -25.81 25.61 -2.17
N PHE A 115 -24.89 25.52 -1.22
CA PHE A 115 -25.07 26.11 0.10
C PHE A 115 -24.65 27.60 0.16
N LEU A 116 -23.68 28.01 -0.68
CA LEU A 116 -23.19 29.40 -0.71
C LEU A 116 -23.93 30.35 -1.67
N LYS A 117 -24.98 29.90 -2.36
CA LYS A 117 -25.84 30.81 -3.17
C LYS A 117 -27.05 31.36 -2.42
N LYS A 118 -27.31 30.93 -1.18
CA LYS A 118 -28.47 31.41 -0.38
C LYS A 118 -28.15 32.57 0.57
N THR A 119 -26.92 33.09 0.55
CA THR A 119 -26.55 34.33 1.26
C THR A 119 -25.78 35.26 0.33
N SER A 120 -26.37 35.59 -0.82
CA SER A 120 -25.94 36.73 -1.64
C SER A 120 -27.13 37.68 -1.82
N SER A 121 -27.60 38.20 -0.70
CA SER A 121 -28.24 39.50 -0.65
C SER A 121 -27.75 40.14 0.64
N MET A 122 -27.06 41.28 0.51
CA MET A 122 -26.60 42.15 1.61
C MET A 122 -25.20 41.85 2.17
N LEU A 123 -24.15 42.25 1.44
CA LEU A 123 -23.22 43.28 1.92
C LEU A 123 -22.32 43.76 0.78
N HIS A 124 -22.48 45.02 0.39
CA HIS A 124 -21.49 45.79 -0.34
C HIS A 124 -20.46 46.36 0.66
N VAL A 125 -19.23 46.57 0.13
CA VAL A 125 -18.24 47.61 0.47
C VAL A 125 -16.87 47.09 0.97
N ALA A 126 -15.86 47.55 0.21
CA ALA A 126 -14.44 47.82 0.50
C ALA A 126 -13.37 46.72 0.35
N GLY A 127 -12.42 47.00 -0.57
CA GLY A 127 -11.01 47.09 -0.19
C GLY A 127 -10.05 46.11 -0.84
N SER A 128 -9.06 46.67 -1.54
CA SER A 128 -7.82 46.05 -2.05
C SER A 128 -7.18 45.02 -1.11
N ASP A 129 -6.84 43.83 -1.64
CA ASP A 129 -5.46 43.37 -1.74
C ASP A 129 -5.35 41.99 -2.42
N ARG A 130 -4.23 41.80 -3.13
CA ARG A 130 -3.85 40.56 -3.81
C ARG A 130 -3.85 39.39 -2.83
N LEU A 131 -4.86 38.54 -2.90
CA LEU A 131 -4.74 37.14 -2.51
C LEU A 131 -5.07 36.30 -3.74
N LEU A 132 -4.01 35.76 -4.35
CA LEU A 132 -4.12 34.52 -5.12
C LEU A 132 -4.69 33.46 -4.15
N SER A 133 -6.01 33.32 -4.11
CA SER A 133 -6.64 32.16 -3.53
C SER A 133 -6.38 30.99 -4.47
N CYS A 134 -5.41 30.15 -4.13
CA CYS A 134 -5.30 28.80 -4.67
C CYS A 134 -6.70 28.16 -4.69
N PRO A 135 -7.14 27.55 -5.80
CA PRO A 135 -8.44 26.88 -5.78
C PRO A 135 -8.37 25.76 -4.74
N LEU A 136 -9.27 25.82 -3.75
CA LEU A 136 -9.53 24.74 -2.80
C LEU A 136 -9.86 23.46 -3.58
N GLY A 137 -8.86 22.60 -3.75
CA GLY A 137 -8.95 21.34 -4.47
C GLY A 137 -8.59 20.17 -3.57
N THR A 138 -9.47 19.84 -2.63
CA THR A 138 -9.39 18.58 -1.88
C THR A 138 -10.79 17.99 -1.75
N THR A 139 -11.17 17.14 -2.71
CA THR A 139 -12.37 16.30 -2.60
C THR A 139 -12.01 14.85 -2.83
N GLY A 140 -11.57 14.21 -1.75
CA GLY A 140 -11.31 12.78 -1.63
C GLY A 140 -11.67 12.32 -0.21
N GLN A 141 -12.77 12.85 0.33
CA GLN A 141 -13.14 12.63 1.72
C GLN A 141 -13.74 11.24 1.88
N MET A 142 -13.23 10.50 2.86
CA MET A 142 -13.78 9.22 3.26
C MET A 142 -15.21 9.40 3.75
N VAL A 143 -16.12 8.62 3.19
CA VAL A 143 -17.56 8.68 3.45
C VAL A 143 -17.92 7.67 4.53
N ARG A 144 -17.59 6.40 4.25
CA ARG A 144 -17.90 5.24 5.08
C ARG A 144 -16.83 4.20 4.87
N MET A 145 -16.57 3.42 5.91
CA MET A 145 -15.73 2.22 5.83
C MET A 145 -16.32 1.15 6.73
N SER A 146 -16.19 -0.11 6.34
CA SER A 146 -16.60 -1.25 7.16
C SER A 146 -15.87 -2.51 6.73
N SER A 147 -15.79 -3.48 7.64
CA SER A 147 -15.40 -4.85 7.35
C SER A 147 -16.62 -5.77 7.41
N PHE A 148 -16.62 -6.82 6.60
CA PHE A 148 -17.71 -7.79 6.51
C PHE A 148 -17.14 -9.21 6.48
N ASP A 149 -17.42 -9.99 7.52
CA ASP A 149 -16.96 -11.38 7.64
C ASP A 149 -17.71 -12.28 6.65
N MET A 150 -17.02 -12.65 5.56
CA MET A 150 -17.55 -13.51 4.50
C MET A 150 -17.32 -15.01 4.76
N TYR A 151 -16.84 -15.40 5.95
CA TYR A 151 -16.68 -16.79 6.34
C TYR A 151 -17.80 -17.24 7.30
N SER A 152 -17.95 -16.55 8.43
CA SER A 152 -18.97 -16.87 9.46
C SER A 152 -20.00 -15.78 9.71
N GLY A 153 -19.85 -14.60 9.08
CA GLY A 153 -20.77 -13.48 9.23
C GLY A 153 -22.01 -13.57 8.34
N ASP A 154 -22.91 -12.59 8.50
CA ASP A 154 -24.12 -12.43 7.69
C ASP A 154 -23.82 -11.62 6.42
N PRO A 155 -23.96 -12.21 5.21
CA PRO A 155 -23.74 -11.51 3.94
C PRO A 155 -24.77 -10.40 3.66
N SER A 156 -25.92 -10.40 4.34
CA SER A 156 -26.97 -9.38 4.17
C SER A 156 -26.49 -7.97 4.54
N LEU A 157 -25.55 -7.88 5.49
CA LEU A 157 -24.94 -6.61 5.90
C LEU A 157 -24.12 -5.98 4.75
N LEU A 158 -23.36 -6.82 4.04
CA LEU A 158 -22.60 -6.39 2.87
C LEU A 158 -23.53 -5.98 1.73
N LEU A 159 -24.58 -6.78 1.48
CA LEU A 159 -25.57 -6.47 0.46
C LEU A 159 -26.19 -5.08 0.70
N LYS A 160 -26.67 -4.82 1.92
CA LYS A 160 -27.23 -3.52 2.31
C LYS A 160 -26.21 -2.39 2.12
N PHE A 161 -24.97 -2.59 2.56
CA PHE A 161 -23.91 -1.60 2.40
C PHE A 161 -23.65 -1.24 0.93
N LEU A 162 -23.60 -2.24 0.04
CA LEU A 162 -23.37 -2.03 -1.39
C LEU A 162 -24.55 -1.33 -2.08
N THR A 163 -25.79 -1.62 -1.67
CA THR A 163 -26.98 -0.98 -2.25
C THR A 163 -27.09 0.51 -1.91
N GLU A 164 -26.56 0.93 -0.75
CA GLU A 164 -26.58 2.32 -0.29
C GLU A 164 -25.51 3.21 -0.95
N ILE A 165 -24.66 2.67 -1.84
CA ILE A 165 -23.60 3.42 -2.50
C ILE A 165 -24.19 4.43 -3.48
N SER A 166 -23.86 5.71 -3.26
CA SER A 166 -24.20 6.82 -4.15
C SER A 166 -23.37 6.82 -5.43
N GLU A 167 -23.93 7.41 -6.48
CA GLU A 167 -23.21 7.65 -7.72
C GLU A 167 -22.01 8.59 -7.49
N GLY A 168 -20.91 8.34 -8.20
CA GLY A 168 -19.68 9.15 -8.06
C GLY A 168 -18.86 8.88 -6.80
N THR A 169 -19.17 7.81 -6.07
CA THR A 169 -18.34 7.33 -4.97
C THR A 169 -17.36 6.26 -5.47
N LEU A 170 -16.08 6.41 -5.10
CA LEU A 170 -15.05 5.39 -5.31
C LEU A 170 -15.19 4.30 -4.24
N VAL A 171 -15.08 3.05 -4.65
CA VAL A 171 -15.20 1.87 -3.79
C VAL A 171 -13.86 1.15 -3.78
N LEU A 172 -13.16 1.22 -2.65
CA LEU A 172 -11.92 0.47 -2.43
C LEU A 172 -12.27 -0.77 -1.63
N ALA A 173 -11.81 -1.95 -2.07
CA ALA A 173 -12.02 -3.21 -1.39
C ALA A 173 -10.72 -4.02 -1.29
N ALA A 174 -10.53 -4.67 -0.16
CA ALA A 174 -9.40 -5.57 0.10
C ALA A 174 -9.87 -6.82 0.88
N SER A 175 -9.42 -8.00 0.45
CA SER A 175 -9.68 -9.26 1.16
C SER A 175 -8.78 -9.43 2.38
N TYR A 176 -9.27 -10.17 3.38
CA TYR A 176 -8.50 -10.63 4.53
C TYR A 176 -8.99 -12.02 4.95
N ASP A 177 -8.07 -12.98 5.02
CA ASP A 177 -8.33 -14.40 5.33
C ASP A 177 -9.25 -15.10 4.33
N ASP A 178 -10.56 -14.82 4.33
CA ASP A 178 -11.52 -15.43 3.41
C ASP A 178 -12.62 -14.46 2.94
N PRO A 179 -12.59 -13.99 1.67
CA PRO A 179 -13.60 -13.08 1.16
C PRO A 179 -14.80 -13.76 0.47
N GLY A 180 -14.76 -15.06 0.20
CA GLY A 180 -15.64 -15.69 -0.79
C GLY A 180 -16.66 -16.70 -0.28
N THR A 181 -16.51 -17.30 0.90
CA THR A 181 -17.34 -18.46 1.33
C THR A 181 -18.84 -18.15 1.39
N LYS A 182 -19.22 -16.99 1.91
CA LYS A 182 -20.62 -16.53 2.04
C LYS A 182 -21.06 -15.57 0.95
N MET A 183 -20.25 -15.39 -0.10
CA MET A 183 -20.56 -14.43 -1.15
C MET A 183 -21.71 -14.93 -2.05
N THR A 184 -22.81 -14.17 -2.06
CA THR A 184 -24.03 -14.49 -2.83
C THR A 184 -23.98 -13.92 -4.25
N ASP A 185 -24.79 -14.48 -5.15
CA ASP A 185 -24.87 -14.04 -6.55
C ASP A 185 -25.24 -12.55 -6.70
N ASP A 186 -26.08 -12.03 -5.81
CA ASP A 186 -26.48 -10.63 -5.84
C ASP A 186 -25.32 -9.70 -5.46
N ILE A 187 -24.52 -10.07 -4.46
CA ILE A 187 -23.30 -9.35 -4.10
C ILE A 187 -22.29 -9.39 -5.25
N ARG A 188 -22.13 -10.54 -5.90
CA ARG A 188 -21.25 -10.69 -7.08
C ARG A 188 -21.69 -9.79 -8.22
N LYS A 189 -22.99 -9.76 -8.52
CA LYS A 189 -23.58 -8.87 -9.54
C LYS A 189 -23.37 -7.40 -9.19
N LEU A 190 -23.52 -7.02 -7.92
CA LEU A 190 -23.25 -5.64 -7.48
C LEU A 190 -21.78 -5.26 -7.70
N PHE A 191 -20.82 -6.10 -7.30
CA PHE A 191 -19.41 -5.81 -7.59
C PHE A 191 -19.09 -5.79 -9.09
N SER A 192 -19.72 -6.66 -9.89
CA SER A 192 -19.61 -6.60 -11.34
C SER A 192 -20.15 -5.27 -11.90
N SER A 193 -21.25 -4.74 -11.35
CA SER A 193 -21.80 -3.43 -11.73
C SER A 193 -20.90 -2.25 -11.31
N LEU A 194 -20.10 -2.43 -10.26
CA LEU A 194 -19.08 -1.47 -9.82
C LEU A 194 -17.79 -1.54 -10.65
N GLY A 195 -17.71 -2.47 -11.62
CA GLY A 195 -16.61 -2.62 -12.56
C GLY A 195 -15.68 -3.81 -12.30
N SER A 196 -16.00 -4.73 -11.38
CA SER A 196 -15.16 -5.92 -11.12
C SER A 196 -15.30 -6.98 -12.23
N SER A 197 -14.15 -7.52 -12.64
CA SER A 197 -14.04 -8.67 -13.53
C SER A 197 -14.03 -9.99 -12.78
N TYR A 198 -13.48 -10.03 -11.57
CA TYR A 198 -13.22 -11.27 -10.84
C TYR A 198 -14.24 -11.58 -9.73
N ALA A 199 -15.15 -10.64 -9.41
CA ALA A 199 -16.17 -10.84 -8.38
C ALA A 199 -17.02 -12.10 -8.59
N GLN A 200 -17.29 -12.51 -9.84
CA GLN A 200 -18.08 -13.71 -10.13
C GLN A 200 -17.37 -15.01 -9.72
N GLN A 201 -16.03 -15.03 -9.75
CA GLN A 201 -15.23 -16.23 -9.46
C GLN A 201 -14.55 -16.21 -8.09
N LEU A 202 -14.72 -15.13 -7.32
CA LEU A 202 -14.09 -14.96 -6.01
C LEU A 202 -14.55 -16.05 -5.03
N GLY A 203 -13.62 -16.86 -4.53
CA GLY A 203 -13.88 -18.04 -3.74
C GLY A 203 -13.12 -18.08 -2.40
N PHE A 204 -13.03 -19.28 -1.85
CA PHE A 204 -12.44 -19.54 -0.53
C PHE A 204 -10.97 -19.12 -0.48
N ARG A 205 -10.64 -18.20 0.43
CA ARG A 205 -9.29 -17.67 0.70
C ARG A 205 -8.57 -17.03 -0.48
N ASP A 206 -9.31 -16.67 -1.53
CA ASP A 206 -8.70 -15.94 -2.64
C ASP A 206 -8.21 -14.57 -2.16
N SER A 207 -7.05 -14.13 -2.65
CA SER A 207 -6.58 -12.76 -2.46
C SER A 207 -7.22 -11.87 -3.52
N TRP A 208 -7.80 -10.75 -3.11
CA TRP A 208 -8.46 -9.82 -4.02
C TRP A 208 -8.35 -8.38 -3.52
N VAL A 209 -8.00 -7.49 -4.44
CA VAL A 209 -7.96 -6.04 -4.22
C VAL A 209 -8.62 -5.37 -5.41
N PHE A 210 -9.45 -4.37 -5.12
CA PHE A 210 -10.30 -3.75 -6.13
C PHE A 210 -10.52 -2.29 -5.82
N LEU A 211 -10.45 -1.46 -6.85
CA LEU A 211 -10.94 -0.10 -6.82
C LEU A 211 -11.94 0.05 -7.97
N GLY A 212 -13.19 0.38 -7.64
CA GLY A 212 -14.27 0.57 -8.60
C GLY A 212 -15.06 1.84 -8.34
N ALA A 213 -16.10 2.03 -9.13
CA ALA A 213 -17.06 3.11 -8.96
C ALA A 213 -18.40 2.68 -9.55
N LYS A 214 -19.48 3.26 -9.01
CA LYS A 214 -20.82 3.07 -9.59
C LYS A 214 -20.90 3.72 -10.96
N ASP A 215 -21.57 3.04 -11.90
CA ASP A 215 -21.84 3.48 -13.28
C ASP A 215 -20.58 3.63 -14.17
N LEU A 216 -19.59 2.78 -13.97
CA LEU A 216 -18.49 2.65 -14.93
C LEU A 216 -18.99 2.02 -16.24
N ARG A 217 -18.69 2.68 -17.36
CA ARG A 217 -19.03 2.15 -18.70
C ARG A 217 -18.25 0.87 -19.03
N ASN A 218 -17.06 0.72 -18.45
CA ASN A 218 -16.14 -0.38 -18.66
C ASN A 218 -15.72 -0.98 -17.32
N LYS A 219 -15.10 -2.16 -17.37
CA LYS A 219 -14.43 -2.76 -16.21
C LYS A 219 -13.36 -1.84 -15.65
N SER A 220 -13.16 -1.89 -14.33
CA SER A 220 -12.11 -1.10 -13.69
C SER A 220 -10.73 -1.63 -14.08
N PRO A 221 -9.78 -0.75 -14.43
CA PRO A 221 -8.38 -1.14 -14.63
C PRO A 221 -7.65 -1.43 -13.31
N PHE A 222 -8.29 -1.14 -12.17
CA PHE A 222 -7.69 -1.24 -10.84
C PHE A 222 -8.25 -2.45 -10.10
N GLU A 223 -7.81 -3.64 -10.50
CA GLU A 223 -8.21 -4.89 -9.88
C GLU A 223 -7.09 -5.91 -9.97
N GLN A 224 -6.83 -6.63 -8.88
CA GLN A 224 -5.98 -7.82 -8.89
C GLN A 224 -6.66 -8.95 -8.14
N PHE A 225 -6.41 -10.17 -8.60
CA PHE A 225 -7.00 -11.39 -8.07
C PHE A 225 -5.95 -12.50 -8.11
N LEU A 226 -5.88 -13.28 -7.03
CA LEU A 226 -5.02 -14.45 -6.94
C LEU A 226 -5.82 -15.58 -6.28
N LYS A 227 -5.99 -16.65 -7.04
CA LYS A 227 -6.75 -17.83 -6.61
C LYS A 227 -5.96 -18.63 -5.58
N SER A 228 -6.62 -19.08 -4.52
CA SER A 228 -6.05 -20.02 -3.57
C SER A 228 -5.90 -21.40 -4.20
N ASN A 229 -4.68 -21.92 -4.20
CA ASN A 229 -4.37 -23.27 -4.65
C ASN A 229 -3.29 -23.86 -3.71
N PRO A 230 -3.55 -25.01 -3.04
CA PRO A 230 -2.60 -25.65 -2.15
C PRO A 230 -1.19 -25.84 -2.71
N GLU A 231 -1.05 -26.02 -4.03
CA GLU A 231 0.23 -26.26 -4.70
C GLU A 231 1.05 -24.99 -4.95
N THR A 232 0.38 -23.83 -5.13
CA THR A 232 1.03 -22.57 -5.50
C THR A 232 0.98 -21.52 -4.40
N ASN A 233 0.33 -21.83 -3.28
CA ASN A 233 0.14 -20.91 -2.17
C ASN A 233 1.47 -20.56 -1.51
N LYS A 234 1.69 -19.26 -1.25
CA LYS A 234 2.87 -18.75 -0.56
C LYS A 234 2.83 -19.04 0.94
N TYR A 235 1.63 -19.07 1.53
CA TYR A 235 1.41 -19.40 2.93
C TYR A 235 0.68 -20.74 3.04
N GLU A 236 0.69 -21.34 4.23
CA GLU A 236 0.05 -22.63 4.47
C GLU A 236 -1.48 -22.55 4.33
N GLY A 237 -1.99 -22.74 3.11
CA GLY A 237 -3.41 -22.68 2.79
C GLY A 237 -3.94 -21.28 2.43
N TRP A 238 -3.06 -20.28 2.22
CA TRP A 238 -3.43 -18.96 1.67
C TRP A 238 -2.47 -18.51 0.56
N PRO A 239 -2.99 -17.81 -0.47
CA PRO A 239 -2.17 -17.21 -1.52
C PRO A 239 -1.37 -16.00 -1.01
N GLU A 240 -0.45 -15.51 -1.83
CA GLU A 240 0.31 -14.30 -1.53
C GLU A 240 -0.61 -13.07 -1.38
N LEU A 241 -0.17 -12.11 -0.56
CA LEU A 241 -0.84 -10.82 -0.45
C LEU A 241 -0.75 -10.06 -1.78
N LEU A 242 -1.82 -9.38 -2.17
CA LEU A 242 -1.84 -8.53 -3.35
C LEU A 242 -1.61 -7.08 -2.96
N GLU A 243 -0.87 -6.38 -3.81
CA GLU A 243 -0.64 -4.93 -3.70
C GLU A 243 -1.04 -4.26 -5.02
N LEU A 244 -2.00 -3.35 -4.92
CA LEU A 244 -2.48 -2.54 -6.03
C LEU A 244 -2.28 -1.07 -5.69
N GLU A 245 -1.48 -0.40 -6.50
CA GLU A 245 -1.17 1.01 -6.32
C GLU A 245 -1.38 1.77 -7.64
N GLY A 246 -1.77 3.05 -7.56
CA GLY A 246 -2.03 3.82 -8.77
C GLY A 246 -2.58 5.20 -8.55
N CYS A 247 -3.03 5.78 -9.67
CA CYS A 247 -3.56 7.13 -9.74
C CYS A 247 -4.94 7.09 -10.41
N VAL A 248 -5.99 7.53 -9.72
CA VAL A 248 -7.36 7.61 -10.26
C VAL A 248 -7.65 9.05 -10.69
N PRO A 249 -8.20 9.30 -11.88
CA PRO A 249 -8.54 10.66 -12.30
C PRO A 249 -9.60 11.27 -11.37
N GLN A 250 -9.42 12.53 -11.01
CA GLN A 250 -10.46 13.32 -10.35
C GLN A 250 -11.57 13.59 -11.38
N LYS A 251 -12.87 13.43 -11.04
CA LYS A 251 -13.92 13.89 -11.97
C LYS A 251 -13.88 15.41 -12.08
N THR A 252 -13.22 15.90 -13.12
CA THR A 252 -13.30 17.29 -13.55
C THR A 252 -14.56 17.43 -14.41
N PHE A 253 -15.66 17.89 -13.80
CA PHE A 253 -16.77 18.47 -14.55
C PHE A 253 -16.50 19.96 -14.77
#